data_AF-A0A7K2XC93-F1
#
_entry.id   AF-A0A7K2XC93-F1
#
_cell.length_a   1.000
_cell.length_b   1.000
_cell.length_c   1.000
_cell.angle_alpha   90.00
_cell.angle_beta   90.00
_cell.angle_gamma   90.00
#
_symmetry.space_group_name_H-M   'P 1'
#
loop_
_entity.id
_entity.type
_entity.pdbx_description
1 polymer ?
#
loop_
_entity_poly.entity_id
_entity_poly.type
_entity_poly.pdbx_seq_one_letter_code
_entity_poly.pdbx_strand_id
1 'polypeptide(L)'
;MSASKKTAWAVAAAVFVPLVLAAPAAHADGKDSQDKQPKPPLAMSQVGGALLGLPGTQVRLKAGAPVLPKELSARSWIVADAENGQVLASHNAHWPLAPASTLKMLFADTLLPKFPKTQNHLVTVQDLAGMGEGSSLVGVKEKQTYSVHDLWLGVFLRSGNDAVHVLTNMNHGLQQTVRDMNDQAAELQALDTKVVSPDGYDAPG
;
A
#
# COMPACT_ATOMS: atom_id res chain seq x y z
N MET A 1 -19.88 -27.17 77.33
CA MET A 1 -19.51 -26.41 76.12
C MET A 1 -18.22 -27.03 75.59
N SER A 2 -18.34 -27.86 74.55
CA SER A 2 -17.31 -28.80 74.09
C SER A 2 -16.44 -28.18 72.98
N ALA A 3 -15.13 -28.31 73.12
CA ALA A 3 -14.12 -27.85 72.17
C ALA A 3 -14.03 -28.81 70.97
N SER A 4 -14.19 -28.28 69.75
CA SER A 4 -14.04 -29.04 68.50
C SER A 4 -12.65 -28.86 67.90
N LYS A 5 -12.06 -29.99 67.52
CA LYS A 5 -10.69 -30.17 67.02
C LYS A 5 -10.57 -29.66 65.59
N LYS A 6 -9.43 -29.01 65.28
CA LYS A 6 -9.04 -28.60 63.93
C LYS A 6 -8.42 -29.79 63.18
N THR A 7 -8.90 -30.08 61.98
CA THR A 7 -8.27 -31.00 61.03
C THR A 7 -7.92 -30.21 59.77
N ALA A 8 -6.63 -30.06 59.51
CA ALA A 8 -6.11 -29.44 58.29
C ALA A 8 -6.07 -30.46 57.15
N TRP A 9 -6.67 -30.13 56.01
CA TRP A 9 -6.54 -30.90 54.78
C TRP A 9 -5.47 -30.25 53.90
N ALA A 10 -4.46 -31.03 53.52
CA ALA A 10 -3.44 -30.62 52.56
C ALA A 10 -4.04 -30.67 51.15
N VAL A 11 -4.00 -29.56 50.43
CA VAL A 11 -4.35 -29.50 49.01
C VAL A 11 -3.06 -29.60 48.20
N ALA A 12 -2.88 -30.72 47.50
CA ALA A 12 -1.83 -30.90 46.50
C ALA A 12 -2.24 -30.16 45.22
N ALA A 13 -1.47 -29.15 44.83
CA ALA A 13 -1.63 -28.45 43.56
C ALA A 13 -0.97 -29.26 42.43
N ALA A 14 -1.78 -29.80 41.52
CA ALA A 14 -1.31 -30.41 40.28
C ALA A 14 -1.08 -29.33 39.23
N VAL A 15 0.17 -29.14 38.82
CA VAL A 15 0.56 -28.25 37.72
C VAL A 15 0.25 -28.94 36.39
N PHE A 16 -0.75 -28.44 35.67
CA PHE A 16 -1.01 -28.82 34.27
C PHE A 16 -0.21 -27.90 33.35
N VAL A 17 0.79 -28.46 32.65
CA VAL A 17 1.45 -27.81 31.52
C VAL A 17 0.68 -28.18 30.24
N PRO A 18 0.15 -27.24 29.46
CA PRO A 18 -0.48 -27.57 28.19
C PRO A 18 0.62 -27.79 27.13
N LEU A 19 0.61 -28.98 26.54
CA LEU A 19 1.43 -29.33 25.39
C LEU A 19 0.83 -28.64 24.14
N VAL A 20 1.45 -27.55 23.67
CA VAL A 20 1.07 -26.92 22.40
C VAL A 20 1.68 -27.74 21.26
N LEU A 21 0.86 -28.55 20.59
CA LEU A 21 1.23 -29.19 19.34
C LEU A 21 1.17 -28.14 18.22
N ALA A 22 2.33 -27.62 17.81
CA ALA A 22 2.46 -26.85 16.59
C ALA A 22 2.33 -27.80 15.39
N ALA A 23 1.18 -27.76 14.71
CA ALA A 23 1.03 -28.41 13.41
C ALA A 23 1.77 -27.57 12.34
N PRO A 24 2.60 -28.17 11.48
CA PRO A 24 3.18 -27.45 10.35
C PRO A 24 2.07 -27.02 9.40
N ALA A 25 2.11 -25.75 8.98
CA ALA A 25 1.21 -25.20 7.97
C ALA A 25 1.37 -25.99 6.66
N ALA A 26 0.42 -26.89 6.40
CA ALA A 26 0.33 -27.62 5.14
C ALA A 26 0.14 -26.61 4.00
N HIS A 27 1.19 -26.42 3.20
CA HIS A 27 1.08 -25.81 1.89
C HIS A 27 0.28 -26.76 1.01
N ALA A 28 -0.96 -26.40 0.72
CA ALA A 28 -1.77 -27.09 -0.26
C ALA A 28 -1.32 -26.69 -1.67
N ASP A 29 -0.32 -27.39 -2.20
CA ASP A 29 0.01 -27.36 -3.63
C ASP A 29 -1.10 -28.06 -4.42
N GLY A 30 -2.17 -27.32 -4.70
CA GLY A 30 -3.25 -27.73 -5.58
C GLY A 30 -2.91 -27.45 -7.04
N LYS A 31 -2.64 -28.52 -7.81
CA LYS A 31 -2.38 -28.54 -9.27
C LYS A 31 -3.56 -28.12 -10.19
N ASP A 32 -4.60 -27.47 -9.66
CA ASP A 32 -5.82 -27.04 -10.41
C ASP A 32 -6.07 -25.53 -10.38
N SER A 33 -5.07 -24.72 -10.05
CA SER A 33 -5.23 -23.28 -9.76
C SER A 33 -4.95 -22.33 -10.93
N GLN A 34 -4.48 -22.81 -12.09
CA GLN A 34 -4.10 -21.92 -13.19
C GLN A 34 -5.29 -21.25 -13.91
N ASP A 35 -6.49 -21.84 -13.89
CA ASP A 35 -7.65 -21.31 -14.64
C ASP A 35 -8.48 -20.26 -13.88
N LYS A 36 -8.12 -19.89 -12.65
CA LYS A 36 -8.86 -18.93 -11.83
C LYS A 36 -8.18 -17.57 -11.64
N GLN A 37 -6.97 -17.38 -12.16
CA GLN A 37 -6.32 -16.08 -12.04
C GLN A 37 -6.94 -15.07 -13.01
N PRO A 38 -7.18 -13.82 -12.57
CA PRO A 38 -7.59 -12.75 -13.47
C PRO A 38 -6.63 -12.64 -14.64
N LYS A 39 -7.15 -12.43 -15.85
CA LYS A 39 -6.36 -12.23 -17.07
C LYS A 39 -6.37 -10.74 -17.44
N PRO A 40 -5.29 -10.20 -18.03
CA PRO A 40 -5.29 -8.83 -18.53
C PRO A 40 -6.31 -8.69 -19.68
N PRO A 41 -6.84 -7.48 -19.91
CA PRO A 41 -7.62 -7.18 -21.11
C PRO A 41 -6.83 -7.46 -22.39
N LEU A 42 -7.53 -7.86 -23.46
CA LEU A 42 -6.90 -8.14 -24.77
C LEU A 42 -6.30 -6.90 -25.43
N ALA A 43 -6.88 -5.74 -25.16
CA ALA A 43 -6.38 -4.44 -25.58
C ALA A 43 -6.42 -3.50 -24.37
N MET A 44 -5.31 -2.81 -24.12
CA MET A 44 -5.17 -1.81 -23.08
C MET A 44 -4.75 -0.46 -23.71
N SER A 45 -4.56 0.57 -22.89
CA SER A 45 -4.04 1.87 -23.33
C SER A 45 -2.74 1.73 -24.13
N GLN A 46 -2.51 2.66 -25.06
CA GLN A 46 -1.30 2.71 -25.89
C GLN A 46 -0.44 3.94 -25.59
N VAL A 47 -0.70 4.64 -24.48
CA VAL A 47 0.14 5.76 -24.02
C VAL A 47 1.58 5.24 -23.85
N GLY A 48 2.55 5.90 -24.46
CA GLY A 48 3.96 5.44 -24.47
C GLY A 48 4.29 4.37 -25.54
N GLY A 49 3.33 3.92 -26.35
CA GLY A 49 3.56 3.15 -27.57
C GLY A 49 2.72 1.88 -27.69
N ALA A 50 2.48 1.44 -28.94
CA ALA A 50 1.57 0.33 -29.25
C ALA A 50 1.91 -1.00 -28.56
N LEU A 51 3.21 -1.28 -28.31
CA LEU A 51 3.61 -2.50 -27.61
C LEU A 51 3.12 -2.53 -26.15
N LEU A 52 3.03 -1.37 -25.48
CA LEU A 52 2.62 -1.31 -24.07
C LEU A 52 1.15 -1.69 -23.87
N GLY A 53 0.32 -1.54 -24.91
CA GLY A 53 -1.10 -1.92 -24.89
C GLY A 53 -1.36 -3.40 -25.13
N LEU A 54 -0.31 -4.21 -25.36
CA LEU A 54 -0.44 -5.64 -25.58
C LEU A 54 -0.27 -6.43 -24.27
N PRO A 55 -1.02 -7.53 -24.06
CA PRO A 55 -0.80 -8.42 -22.94
C PRO A 55 0.53 -9.18 -23.07
N GLY A 56 1.02 -9.70 -21.95
CA GLY A 56 2.26 -10.45 -21.86
C GLY A 56 3.51 -9.55 -21.79
N THR A 57 4.67 -10.21 -21.87
CA THR A 57 5.98 -9.54 -21.76
C THR A 57 6.38 -8.90 -23.08
N GLN A 58 6.68 -7.61 -23.03
CA GLN A 58 7.09 -6.79 -24.17
C GLN A 58 8.52 -6.33 -23.96
N VAL A 59 9.42 -6.71 -24.85
CA VAL A 59 10.85 -6.35 -24.79
C VAL A 59 11.47 -6.37 -26.18
N ARG A 60 12.35 -5.41 -26.46
CA ARG A 60 13.19 -5.40 -27.67
C ARG A 60 14.63 -5.74 -27.28
N LEU A 61 14.91 -7.03 -27.13
CA LEU A 61 16.24 -7.50 -26.76
C LEU A 61 17.27 -7.11 -27.83
N LYS A 62 18.32 -6.40 -27.40
CA LYS A 62 19.48 -6.11 -28.24
C LYS A 62 20.40 -7.33 -28.28
N ALA A 63 21.24 -7.42 -29.32
CA ALA A 63 22.24 -8.47 -29.42
C ALA A 63 23.14 -8.50 -28.17
N GLY A 64 23.32 -9.68 -27.58
CA GLY A 64 24.11 -9.87 -26.36
C GLY A 64 23.38 -9.51 -25.05
N ALA A 65 22.14 -9.01 -25.09
CA ALA A 65 21.36 -8.79 -23.88
C ALA A 65 20.94 -10.14 -23.26
N PRO A 66 20.97 -10.27 -21.92
CA PRO A 66 20.48 -11.47 -21.25
C PRO A 66 18.97 -11.63 -21.48
N VAL A 67 18.51 -12.88 -21.47
CA VAL A 67 17.07 -13.17 -21.46
C VAL A 67 16.43 -12.66 -20.17
N LEU A 68 15.15 -12.30 -20.23
CA LEU A 68 14.41 -11.88 -19.05
C LEU A 68 14.25 -13.03 -18.04
N PRO A 69 14.19 -12.72 -16.72
CA PRO A 69 13.83 -13.71 -15.71
C PRO A 69 12.50 -14.39 -16.04
N LYS A 70 12.47 -15.72 -15.94
CA LYS A 70 11.27 -16.52 -16.28
C LYS A 70 10.26 -16.60 -15.13
N GLU A 71 10.74 -16.52 -13.90
CA GLU A 71 9.97 -16.71 -12.67
C GLU A 71 9.64 -15.35 -12.04
N LEU A 72 8.66 -14.64 -12.60
CA LEU A 72 8.12 -13.42 -12.00
C LEU A 72 6.66 -13.65 -11.63
N SER A 73 6.30 -13.37 -10.37
CA SER A 73 4.92 -13.52 -9.86
C SER A 73 4.07 -12.26 -10.02
N ALA A 74 4.68 -11.14 -10.42
CA ALA A 74 3.98 -9.87 -10.61
C ALA A 74 3.03 -9.93 -11.82
N ARG A 75 1.78 -9.51 -11.61
CA ARG A 75 0.75 -9.45 -12.68
C ARG A 75 1.04 -8.39 -13.74
N SER A 76 1.68 -7.30 -13.34
CA SER A 76 2.13 -6.22 -14.21
C SER A 76 3.44 -5.66 -13.67
N TRP A 77 4.31 -5.21 -14.58
CA TRP A 77 5.55 -4.51 -14.25
C TRP A 77 6.06 -3.70 -15.45
N ILE A 78 6.92 -2.72 -15.15
CA ILE A 78 7.60 -1.91 -16.15
C ILE A 78 9.03 -1.63 -15.70
N VAL A 79 9.95 -1.57 -16.65
CA VAL A 79 11.33 -1.10 -16.46
C VAL A 79 11.55 0.02 -17.47
N ALA A 80 11.86 1.22 -16.97
CA ALA A 80 12.10 2.39 -17.78
C ALA A 80 13.39 3.09 -17.37
N ASP A 81 14.00 3.78 -18.33
CA ASP A 81 15.08 4.73 -18.09
C ASP A 81 14.51 5.98 -17.41
N ALA A 82 15.07 6.35 -16.26
CA ALA A 82 14.55 7.44 -15.43
C ALA A 82 14.88 8.84 -15.99
N GLU A 83 15.89 8.97 -16.86
CA GLU A 83 16.30 10.26 -17.41
C GLU A 83 15.48 10.64 -18.64
N ASN A 84 15.18 9.66 -19.50
CA ASN A 84 14.50 9.92 -20.78
C ASN A 84 13.12 9.25 -20.91
N GLY A 85 12.69 8.44 -19.94
CA GLY A 85 11.39 7.78 -19.95
C GLY A 85 11.27 6.60 -20.92
N GLN A 86 12.36 6.17 -21.56
CA GLN A 86 12.32 5.03 -22.48
C GLN A 86 11.96 3.76 -21.72
N VAL A 87 10.85 3.13 -22.10
CA VAL A 87 10.48 1.81 -21.59
C VAL A 87 11.38 0.74 -22.23
N LEU A 88 12.14 0.05 -21.39
CA LEU A 88 13.10 -0.98 -21.78
C LEU A 88 12.43 -2.36 -21.88
N ALA A 89 11.53 -2.64 -20.95
CA ALA A 89 10.71 -3.84 -20.93
C ALA A 89 9.44 -3.61 -20.10
N SER A 90 8.38 -4.35 -20.38
CA SER A 90 7.17 -4.34 -19.57
C SER A 90 6.44 -5.68 -19.62
N HIS A 91 5.46 -5.85 -18.73
CA HIS A 91 4.50 -6.95 -18.78
C HIS A 91 3.14 -6.40 -18.37
N ASN A 92 2.13 -6.50 -19.25
CA ASN A 92 0.78 -5.96 -19.00
C ASN A 92 0.78 -4.50 -18.51
N ALA A 93 1.55 -3.61 -19.13
CA ALA A 93 1.89 -2.28 -18.59
C ALA A 93 0.66 -1.43 -18.23
N HIS A 94 -0.41 -1.54 -19.02
CA HIS A 94 -1.65 -0.78 -18.85
C HIS A 94 -2.79 -1.60 -18.26
N TRP A 95 -2.50 -2.69 -17.54
CA TRP A 95 -3.54 -3.45 -16.83
C TRP A 95 -3.94 -2.68 -15.56
N PRO A 96 -5.20 -2.21 -15.43
CA PRO A 96 -5.63 -1.52 -14.22
C PRO A 96 -5.61 -2.47 -13.02
N LEU A 97 -4.82 -2.11 -12.01
CA LEU A 97 -4.62 -2.86 -10.77
C LEU A 97 -4.66 -1.89 -9.59
N ALA A 98 -5.11 -2.37 -8.43
CA ALA A 98 -5.08 -1.59 -7.20
C ALA A 98 -3.60 -1.26 -6.85
N PRO A 99 -3.25 0.04 -6.65
CA PRO A 99 -1.86 0.44 -6.44
C PRO A 99 -1.36 0.17 -5.02
N ALA A 100 -2.26 -0.05 -4.06
CA ALA A 100 -1.96 0.01 -2.64
C ALA A 100 -1.16 1.28 -2.30
N SER A 101 -0.26 1.21 -1.32
CA SER A 101 0.55 2.36 -0.87
C SER A 101 1.50 2.95 -1.92
N THR A 102 1.69 2.33 -3.10
CA THR A 102 2.49 2.96 -4.16
C THR A 102 1.83 4.24 -4.70
N LEU A 103 0.51 4.39 -4.53
CA LEU A 103 -0.24 5.60 -4.86
C LEU A 103 0.26 6.86 -4.13
N LYS A 104 0.94 6.68 -2.99
CA LYS A 104 1.54 7.79 -2.22
C LYS A 104 2.59 8.58 -3.01
N MET A 105 3.12 8.02 -4.10
CA MET A 105 3.95 8.78 -5.05
C MET A 105 3.15 9.88 -5.75
N LEU A 106 1.95 9.59 -6.25
CA LEU A 106 1.05 10.59 -6.84
C LEU A 106 0.57 11.60 -5.79
N PHE A 107 0.28 11.12 -4.57
CA PHE A 107 -0.07 12.00 -3.45
C PHE A 107 1.03 13.03 -3.17
N ALA A 108 2.29 12.59 -3.15
CA ALA A 108 3.43 13.48 -2.96
C ALA A 108 3.62 14.45 -4.13
N ASP A 109 3.56 13.98 -5.37
CA ASP A 109 3.66 14.86 -6.54
C ASP A 109 2.59 15.97 -6.50
N THR A 110 1.38 15.64 -6.03
CA THR A 110 0.25 16.58 -5.92
C THR A 110 0.40 17.58 -4.76
N LEU A 111 0.80 17.13 -3.56
CA LEU A 111 0.71 17.95 -2.33
C LEU A 111 2.06 18.47 -1.83
N LEU A 112 3.18 17.83 -2.16
CA LEU A 112 4.50 18.22 -1.68
C LEU A 112 4.87 19.67 -2.07
N PRO A 113 4.52 20.18 -3.27
CA PRO A 113 4.76 21.58 -3.63
C PRO A 113 3.91 22.59 -2.86
N LYS A 114 2.79 22.17 -2.26
CA LYS A 114 1.79 23.08 -1.67
C LYS A 114 2.18 23.58 -0.27
N PHE A 115 3.04 22.85 0.43
CA PHE A 115 3.33 23.11 1.84
C PHE A 115 4.84 23.30 2.07
N PRO A 116 5.28 24.44 2.63
CA PRO A 116 6.66 24.61 3.04
C PRO A 116 7.06 23.54 4.06
N LYS A 117 8.21 22.91 3.88
CA LYS A 117 8.71 21.86 4.79
C LYS A 117 8.81 22.29 6.26
N THR A 118 8.99 23.59 6.51
CA THR A 118 9.12 24.20 7.84
C THR A 118 7.78 24.60 8.45
N GLN A 119 6.66 24.50 7.71
CA GLN A 119 5.35 24.74 8.26
C GLN A 119 5.04 23.68 9.31
N ASN A 120 4.49 24.13 10.44
CA ASN A 120 4.06 23.26 11.53
C ASN A 120 2.53 23.15 11.54
N HIS A 121 2.02 21.97 11.88
CA HIS A 121 0.59 21.71 12.02
C HIS A 121 0.30 21.09 13.38
N LEU A 122 -0.65 21.67 14.12
CA LEU A 122 -1.18 21.10 15.35
C LEU A 122 -2.26 20.09 14.98
N VAL A 123 -1.98 18.81 15.19
CA VAL A 123 -2.88 17.72 14.81
C VAL A 123 -4.14 17.73 15.67
N THR A 124 -5.28 17.65 15.01
CA THR A 124 -6.61 17.58 15.62
C THR A 124 -7.14 16.14 15.58
N VAL A 125 -8.20 15.86 16.34
CA VAL A 125 -8.90 14.56 16.26
C VAL A 125 -9.47 14.33 14.85
N GLN A 126 -9.93 15.38 14.18
CA GLN A 126 -10.48 15.29 12.84
C GLN A 126 -9.41 14.91 11.81
N ASP A 127 -8.15 15.32 12.02
CA ASP A 127 -7.04 14.95 11.15
C ASP A 127 -6.77 13.45 11.13
N LEU A 128 -7.20 12.72 12.15
CA LEU A 128 -6.97 11.27 12.29
C LEU A 128 -8.27 10.45 12.14
N ALA A 129 -9.38 11.10 11.81
CA ALA A 129 -10.67 10.43 11.65
C ALA A 129 -10.72 9.57 10.38
N GLY A 130 -11.51 8.48 10.42
CA GLY A 130 -11.84 7.68 9.24
C GLY A 130 -10.75 6.73 8.75
N MET A 131 -9.67 6.51 9.51
CA MET A 131 -8.65 5.50 9.17
C MET A 131 -9.21 4.08 9.37
N GLY A 132 -9.00 3.20 8.38
CA GLY A 132 -9.40 1.80 8.45
C GLY A 132 -8.55 0.98 9.41
N GLU A 133 -9.13 -0.09 9.98
CA GLU A 133 -8.37 -1.07 10.76
C GLU A 133 -7.24 -1.69 9.93
N GLY A 134 -6.09 -1.94 10.57
CA GLY A 134 -4.92 -2.49 9.91
C GLY A 134 -4.13 -1.51 9.02
N SER A 135 -4.50 -0.22 8.99
CA SER A 135 -3.72 0.82 8.32
C SER A 135 -2.27 0.86 8.84
N SER A 136 -1.30 1.10 7.95
CA SER A 136 0.07 1.38 8.39
C SER A 136 0.13 2.76 9.01
N LEU A 137 0.66 2.88 10.22
CA LEU A 137 0.73 4.12 10.99
C LEU A 137 2.19 4.42 11.36
N VAL A 138 2.56 5.70 11.35
CA VAL A 138 3.85 6.16 11.88
C VAL A 138 3.76 6.57 13.35
N GLY A 139 2.56 6.85 13.85
CA GLY A 139 2.31 7.23 15.25
C GLY A 139 2.06 8.72 15.44
N VAL A 140 1.42 9.39 14.47
CA VAL A 140 0.93 10.76 14.62
C VAL A 140 -0.17 10.77 15.69
N LYS A 141 -0.14 11.77 16.59
CA LYS A 141 -1.12 11.93 17.68
C LYS A 141 -1.76 13.30 17.67
N GLU A 142 -3.03 13.36 18.07
CA GLU A 142 -3.72 14.62 18.30
C GLU A 142 -3.06 15.43 19.42
N LYS A 143 -3.26 16.76 19.37
CA LYS A 143 -2.68 17.74 20.30
C LYS A 143 -1.14 17.77 20.31
N GLN A 144 -0.50 17.14 19.32
CA GLN A 144 0.92 17.25 19.05
C GLN A 144 1.13 18.08 17.79
N THR A 145 2.25 18.80 17.75
CA THR A 145 2.64 19.59 16.57
C THR A 145 3.72 18.85 15.80
N TYR A 146 3.52 18.73 14.49
CA TYR A 146 4.51 18.13 13.58
C TYR A 146 4.85 19.12 12.48
N SER A 147 6.10 19.08 12.02
CA SER A 147 6.47 19.78 10.80
C SER A 147 5.94 19.03 9.57
N VAL A 148 5.67 19.74 8.48
CA VAL A 148 5.34 19.14 7.18
C VAL A 148 6.44 18.17 6.73
N HIS A 149 7.69 18.49 7.02
CA HIS A 149 8.82 17.59 6.79
C HIS A 149 8.66 16.25 7.52
N ASP A 150 8.33 16.26 8.81
CA ASP A 150 8.17 15.03 9.60
C ASP A 150 6.97 14.20 9.15
N LEU A 151 5.89 14.87 8.74
CA LEU A 151 4.73 14.21 8.14
C LEU A 151 5.14 13.46 6.86
N TRP A 152 5.87 14.11 5.94
CA TRP A 152 6.38 13.45 4.73
C TRP A 152 7.36 12.30 5.02
N LEU A 153 8.21 12.43 6.04
CA LEU A 153 9.04 11.32 6.50
C LEU A 153 8.17 10.13 6.97
N GLY A 154 7.07 10.41 7.68
CA GLY A 154 6.10 9.39 8.07
C GLY A 154 5.43 8.70 6.88
N VAL A 155 5.04 9.47 5.87
CA VAL A 155 4.48 8.95 4.61
C VAL A 155 5.45 7.98 3.96
N PHE A 156 6.74 8.30 3.82
CA PHE A 156 7.66 7.50 3.01
C PHE A 156 8.46 6.44 3.77
N LEU A 157 8.81 6.66 5.04
CA LEU A 157 9.60 5.70 5.81
C LEU A 157 8.75 4.59 6.43
N ARG A 158 7.45 4.85 6.66
CA ARG A 158 6.53 3.89 7.29
C ARG A 158 5.20 3.73 6.55
N SER A 159 5.05 4.29 5.35
CA SER A 159 3.76 4.30 4.63
C SER A 159 2.62 4.82 5.53
N GLY A 160 2.90 5.78 6.41
CA GLY A 160 1.98 6.20 7.47
C GLY A 160 0.72 6.85 6.91
N ASN A 161 -0.41 6.15 6.98
CA ASN A 161 -1.71 6.67 6.54
C ASN A 161 -2.18 7.80 7.46
N ASP A 162 -1.81 7.78 8.75
CA ASP A 162 -2.04 8.87 9.69
C ASP A 162 -1.40 10.19 9.20
N ALA A 163 -0.17 10.15 8.70
CA ALA A 163 0.47 11.33 8.11
C ALA A 163 -0.23 11.79 6.81
N VAL A 164 -0.67 10.84 5.97
CA VAL A 164 -1.47 11.15 4.76
C VAL A 164 -2.79 11.84 5.12
N HIS A 165 -3.49 11.37 6.15
CA HIS A 165 -4.74 11.98 6.59
C HIS A 165 -4.53 13.40 7.11
N VAL A 166 -3.45 13.67 7.85
CA VAL A 166 -3.12 15.03 8.31
C VAL A 166 -2.88 15.95 7.11
N LEU A 167 -2.00 15.56 6.18
CA LEU A 167 -1.70 16.33 4.97
C LEU A 167 -2.95 16.53 4.07
N THR A 168 -3.84 15.54 4.02
CA THR A 168 -5.12 15.62 3.32
C THR A 168 -6.05 16.68 3.95
N ASN A 169 -6.13 16.73 5.27
CA ASN A 169 -6.92 17.74 5.97
C ASN A 169 -6.31 19.15 5.83
N MET A 170 -4.98 19.26 5.83
CA MET A 170 -4.29 20.51 5.49
C MET A 170 -4.63 20.99 4.06
N ASN A 171 -4.88 20.07 3.12
CA ASN A 171 -5.32 20.36 1.75
C ASN A 171 -6.86 20.41 1.62
N HIS A 172 -7.55 21.01 2.60
CA HIS A 172 -9.00 21.21 2.61
C HIS A 172 -9.84 19.92 2.57
N GLY A 173 -9.25 18.81 3.02
CA GLY A 173 -9.94 17.53 3.24
C GLY A 173 -9.92 16.58 2.04
N LEU A 174 -10.55 15.42 2.23
CA LEU A 174 -10.53 14.28 1.30
C LEU A 174 -11.01 14.64 -0.11
N GLN A 175 -12.16 15.31 -0.21
CA GLN A 175 -12.78 15.65 -1.49
C GLN A 175 -11.89 16.54 -2.36
N GLN A 176 -11.23 17.54 -1.75
CA GLN A 176 -10.32 18.40 -2.49
C GLN A 176 -9.05 17.65 -2.89
N THR A 177 -8.46 16.91 -1.96
CA THR A 177 -7.25 16.12 -2.23
C THR A 177 -7.46 15.08 -3.33
N VAL A 178 -8.58 14.36 -3.33
CA VAL A 178 -8.89 13.38 -4.39
C VAL A 178 -9.08 14.07 -5.74
N ARG A 179 -9.72 15.24 -5.79
CA ARG A 179 -9.81 16.02 -7.04
C ARG A 179 -8.43 16.43 -7.54
N ASP A 180 -7.64 17.05 -6.68
CA ASP A 180 -6.29 17.51 -7.02
C ASP A 180 -5.41 16.36 -7.53
N MET A 181 -5.49 15.17 -6.90
CA MET A 181 -4.71 14.00 -7.33
C MET A 181 -5.19 13.43 -8.67
N ASN A 182 -6.49 13.46 -8.96
CA ASN A 182 -7.01 13.05 -10.27
C ASN A 182 -6.63 14.07 -11.35
N ASP A 183 -6.66 15.37 -11.03
CA ASP A 183 -6.20 16.44 -11.92
C ASP A 183 -4.70 16.26 -12.22
N GLN A 184 -3.89 15.98 -11.20
CA GLN A 184 -2.46 15.67 -11.35
C GLN A 184 -2.23 14.42 -12.19
N ALA A 185 -3.00 13.35 -11.98
CA ALA A 185 -2.93 12.15 -12.80
C ALA A 185 -3.23 12.44 -14.28
N ALA A 186 -4.21 13.30 -14.56
CA ALA A 186 -4.52 13.72 -15.92
C ALA A 186 -3.38 14.57 -16.54
N GLU A 187 -2.79 15.49 -15.78
CA GLU A 187 -1.64 16.31 -16.20
C GLU A 187 -0.43 15.44 -16.57
N LEU A 188 -0.14 14.42 -15.75
CA LEU A 188 0.93 13.45 -16.00
C LEU A 188 0.61 12.44 -17.10
N GLN A 189 -0.59 12.48 -17.69
CA GLN A 189 -1.10 11.48 -18.62
C GLN A 189 -1.14 10.05 -18.03
N ALA A 190 -1.31 9.93 -16.71
CA ALA A 190 -1.51 8.68 -15.98
C ALA A 190 -2.97 8.19 -16.13
N LEU A 191 -3.43 8.01 -17.35
CA LEU A 191 -4.85 7.88 -17.70
C LEU A 191 -5.51 6.56 -17.25
N ASP A 192 -4.73 5.57 -16.84
CA ASP A 192 -5.24 4.34 -16.21
C ASP A 192 -5.41 4.45 -14.69
N THR A 193 -5.12 5.64 -14.12
CA THR A 193 -5.23 5.91 -12.68
C THR A 193 -6.53 6.64 -12.37
N LYS A 194 -7.26 6.13 -11.37
CA LYS A 194 -8.39 6.82 -10.75
C LYS A 194 -8.22 6.80 -9.24
N VAL A 195 -8.09 7.99 -8.66
CA VAL A 195 -7.89 8.15 -7.23
C VAL A 195 -9.23 8.17 -6.52
N VAL A 196 -9.36 7.33 -5.50
CA VAL A 196 -10.52 7.26 -4.60
C VAL A 196 -10.14 7.56 -3.14
N SER A 197 -8.90 7.23 -2.76
CA SER A 197 -8.30 7.50 -1.46
C SER A 197 -6.86 8.01 -1.65
N PRO A 198 -6.38 8.99 -0.86
CA PRO A 198 -5.03 9.52 -1.01
C PRO A 198 -3.91 8.57 -0.56
N ASP A 199 -4.23 7.62 0.32
CA ASP A 199 -3.27 6.70 0.95
C ASP A 199 -3.10 5.38 0.19
N GLY A 200 -3.97 5.11 -0.80
CA GLY A 200 -4.02 3.87 -1.54
C GLY A 200 -4.68 2.71 -0.79
N TYR A 201 -5.46 2.99 0.25
CA TYR A 201 -6.30 1.98 0.91
C TYR A 201 -7.36 1.47 -0.06
N ASP A 202 -7.65 0.16 -0.02
CA ASP A 202 -8.58 -0.49 -0.93
C ASP A 202 -9.97 0.15 -0.83
N ALA A 203 -10.47 0.61 -1.98
CA ALA A 203 -11.81 1.16 -2.11
C ALA A 203 -12.38 0.82 -3.50
N PRO A 204 -13.71 0.65 -3.61
CA PRO A 204 -14.33 0.44 -4.91
C PRO A 204 -14.16 1.67 -5.81
N GLY A 205 -13.69 1.46 -7.04
CA GLY A 205 -13.63 2.50 -8.07
C GLY A 205 -12.41 2.39 -8.95
#